data_AF-A0A1D6HJW8-F1
#
_entry.id   AF-A0A1D6HJW8-F1
#
_cell.length_a   1.000
_cell.length_b   1.000
_cell.length_c   1.000
_cell.angle_alpha   90.00
_cell.angle_beta   90.00
_cell.angle_gamma   90.00
#
_symmetry.space_group_name_H-M   'P 1'
#
loop_
_entity.id
_entity.type
_entity.pdbx_description
1 polymer ?
#
loop_
_entity_poly.entity_id
_entity_poly.type
_entity_poly.pdbx_seq_one_letter_code
_entity_poly.pdbx_strand_id
1 'polypeptide(L)'
;MENETTETSTSGCGSLILEMGVLSRLTGDSRYEAAALRALRKLWSMRSSLNLVGTTLDVFTGKWIQYSSGIGAGVDSFYEYLIKAYILFGSDEYWDMFHSAYLAVQKYFRHGPWYHEADMRTGEATHWQLTSLQAFWPGLQTLLGDVTAANLSHREFYNIWQRFGVLPERYLLDYGMLHPTEKYYPLRPEFAESTFYLYQATKDPWYLEVGETIVRSLNYYTKVDGGFASIRDVSTMKLEDHQHSFFLSET
;
A
#
# COMPACT_ATOMS: atom_id res chain seq x y z
N MET A 1 0.89 5.38 29.11
CA MET A 1 1.27 3.97 28.91
C MET A 1 0.42 2.94 29.65
N GLU A 2 -0.11 3.13 30.87
CA GLU A 2 -0.88 2.05 31.55
C GLU A 2 -2.18 1.60 30.86
N ASN A 3 -2.67 2.32 29.83
CA ASN A 3 -3.88 1.97 29.06
C ASN A 3 -3.68 2.03 27.53
N GLU A 4 -2.44 2.07 27.04
CA GLU A 4 -2.17 2.09 25.59
C GLU A 4 -1.96 0.67 25.09
N THR A 5 -2.55 0.34 23.94
CA THR A 5 -2.31 -0.95 23.30
C THR A 5 -0.84 -1.10 22.93
N THR A 6 -0.30 -2.31 23.13
CA THR A 6 1.05 -2.68 22.68
C THR A 6 1.05 -3.18 21.24
N GLU A 7 -0.11 -3.26 20.61
CA GLU A 7 -0.29 -3.73 19.24
C GLU A 7 0.05 -2.63 18.22
N THR A 8 0.84 -2.96 17.21
CA THR A 8 1.11 -2.10 16.05
C THR A 8 1.09 -2.91 14.76
N SER A 9 0.87 -2.25 13.63
CA SER A 9 1.06 -2.88 12.32
C SER A 9 2.53 -2.90 11.90
N THR A 10 2.85 -3.73 10.91
CA THR A 10 4.16 -3.71 10.23
C THR A 10 4.43 -2.36 9.59
N SER A 11 3.45 -1.75 8.92
CA SER A 11 3.57 -0.39 8.37
C SER A 11 3.79 0.66 9.45
N GLY A 12 3.10 0.59 10.58
CA GLY A 12 3.25 1.55 11.69
C GLY A 12 4.65 1.56 12.32
N CYS A 13 5.35 0.43 12.29
CA CYS A 13 6.74 0.31 12.75
C CYS A 13 7.76 0.56 11.62
N GLY A 14 7.44 0.15 10.40
CA GLY A 14 8.34 0.12 9.25
C GLY A 14 8.40 1.42 8.43
N SER A 15 7.42 2.31 8.58
CA SER A 15 7.25 3.48 7.71
C SER A 15 7.54 4.80 8.42
N LEU A 16 8.73 4.92 8.99
CA LEU A 16 9.21 6.14 9.66
C LEU A 16 10.58 6.61 9.17
N ILE A 17 11.30 5.78 8.41
CA ILE A 17 12.71 6.02 8.12
C ILE A 17 12.96 7.21 7.20
N LEU A 18 12.02 7.51 6.29
CA LEU A 18 12.16 8.64 5.36
C LEU A 18 12.12 9.97 6.10
N GLU A 19 11.07 10.20 6.89
CA GLU A 19 10.86 11.46 7.61
C GLU A 19 11.93 11.64 8.69
N MET A 20 12.19 10.58 9.47
CA MET A 20 13.18 10.64 10.55
C MET A 20 14.62 10.75 10.02
N GLY A 21 14.90 10.13 8.87
CA GLY A 21 16.17 10.24 8.16
C GLY A 21 16.41 11.63 7.59
N VAL A 22 15.40 12.24 6.97
CA VAL A 22 15.46 13.62 6.48
C VAL A 22 15.61 14.60 7.66
N LEU A 23 14.83 14.43 8.74
CA LEU A 23 14.92 15.26 9.93
C LEU A 23 16.33 15.23 10.54
N SER A 24 16.95 14.06 10.62
CA SER A 24 18.32 13.92 11.13
C SER A 24 19.34 14.66 10.28
N ARG A 25 19.21 14.59 8.95
CA ARG A 25 20.09 15.31 8.00
C ARG A 25 19.92 16.82 8.08
N LEU A 26 18.69 17.30 8.22
CA LEU A 26 18.40 18.74 8.28
C LEU A 26 18.80 19.37 9.62
N THR A 27 18.71 18.63 10.73
CA THR A 27 18.98 19.14 12.08
C THR A 27 20.41 18.85 12.56
N GLY A 28 21.08 17.86 11.97
CA GLY A 28 22.34 17.31 12.49
C GLY A 28 22.17 16.39 13.71
N ASP A 29 20.95 16.12 14.18
CA ASP A 29 20.67 15.23 15.31
C ASP A 29 20.30 13.82 14.82
N SER A 30 21.22 12.87 14.98
CA SER A 30 21.08 11.50 14.48
C SER A 30 20.06 10.64 15.24
N ARG A 31 19.52 11.12 16.38
CA ARG A 31 18.66 10.30 17.23
C ARG A 31 17.36 9.89 16.55
N TYR A 32 16.84 10.71 15.63
CA TYR A 32 15.60 10.42 14.91
C TYR A 32 15.79 9.23 13.95
N GLU A 33 16.77 9.31 13.05
CA GLU A 33 17.09 8.23 12.10
C GLU A 33 17.52 6.97 12.84
N ALA A 34 18.35 7.10 13.88
CA ALA A 34 18.80 5.96 14.67
C ALA A 34 17.63 5.22 15.36
N ALA A 35 16.60 5.94 15.81
CA ALA A 35 15.41 5.33 16.39
C ALA A 35 14.57 4.58 15.35
N ALA A 36 14.30 5.21 14.20
CA ALA A 36 13.54 4.60 13.10
C ALA A 36 14.26 3.37 12.53
N LEU A 37 15.57 3.47 12.28
CA LEU A 37 16.37 2.36 11.75
C LEU A 37 16.45 1.18 12.74
N ARG A 38 16.53 1.46 14.05
CA ARG A 38 16.49 0.41 15.07
C ARG A 38 15.15 -0.34 15.06
N ALA A 39 14.04 0.38 14.93
CA ALA A 39 12.70 -0.22 14.82
C ALA A 39 12.58 -1.08 13.55
N LEU A 40 12.98 -0.53 12.40
CA LEU A 40 12.98 -1.22 11.11
C LEU A 40 13.82 -2.50 11.12
N ARG A 41 15.05 -2.45 11.64
CA ARG A 41 15.93 -3.63 11.79
C ARG A 41 15.31 -4.68 12.70
N LYS A 42 14.68 -4.27 13.80
CA LYS A 42 14.00 -5.19 14.71
C LYS A 42 12.82 -5.87 14.00
N LEU A 43 11.97 -5.10 13.32
CA LEU A 43 10.87 -5.60 12.50
C LEU A 43 11.37 -6.61 11.45
N TRP A 44 12.42 -6.25 10.70
CA TRP A 44 13.02 -7.14 9.71
C TRP A 44 13.56 -8.45 10.30
N SER A 45 14.12 -8.41 11.52
CA SER A 45 14.57 -9.61 12.24
C SER A 45 13.44 -10.57 12.63
N MET A 46 12.19 -10.10 12.63
CA MET A 46 11.02 -10.89 12.99
C MET A 46 10.38 -11.60 11.79
N ARG A 47 10.85 -11.35 10.56
CA ARG A 47 10.34 -12.02 9.35
C ARG A 47 10.45 -13.54 9.47
N SER A 48 9.59 -14.26 8.74
CA SER A 48 9.67 -15.73 8.67
C SER A 48 10.89 -16.18 7.86
N SER A 49 11.16 -17.48 7.86
CA SER A 49 12.17 -18.10 6.97
C SER A 49 11.86 -17.90 5.48
N LEU A 50 10.65 -17.47 5.15
CA LEU A 50 10.20 -17.14 3.79
C LEU A 50 10.42 -15.67 3.43
N ASN A 51 11.02 -14.87 4.32
CA ASN A 51 11.14 -13.41 4.25
C ASN A 51 9.79 -12.67 4.22
N LEU A 52 8.72 -13.29 4.71
CA LEU A 52 7.42 -12.66 4.88
C LEU A 52 7.30 -12.02 6.27
N VAL A 53 6.45 -11.00 6.39
CA VAL A 53 6.14 -10.26 7.64
C VAL A 53 4.64 -10.30 7.91
N GLY A 54 4.25 -10.36 9.18
CA GLY A 54 2.84 -10.37 9.57
C GLY A 54 2.20 -8.99 9.47
N THR A 55 0.88 -8.89 9.64
CA THR A 55 0.17 -7.61 9.66
C THR A 55 0.31 -6.88 10.99
N THR A 56 0.29 -7.60 12.12
CA THR A 56 0.22 -7.01 13.47
C THR A 56 1.20 -7.69 14.44
N LEU A 57 1.94 -6.89 15.20
CA LEU A 57 2.89 -7.33 16.23
C LEU A 57 2.67 -6.62 17.57
N ASP A 58 3.17 -7.22 18.64
CA ASP A 58 3.26 -6.61 19.96
C ASP A 58 4.66 -5.99 20.17
N VAL A 59 4.72 -4.69 20.47
CA VAL A 59 5.98 -3.94 20.57
C VAL A 59 6.79 -4.24 21.84
N PHE A 60 6.17 -4.77 22.89
CA PHE A 60 6.87 -5.09 24.15
C PHE A 60 7.50 -6.47 24.11
N THR A 61 6.80 -7.45 23.55
CA THR A 61 7.25 -8.84 23.44
C THR A 61 8.05 -9.09 22.16
N GLY A 62 7.87 -8.26 21.13
CA GLY A 62 8.50 -8.46 19.82
C GLY A 62 8.01 -9.73 19.13
N LYS A 63 6.72 -10.05 19.26
CA LYS A 63 6.06 -11.23 18.68
C LYS A 63 4.91 -10.83 17.75
N TRP A 64 4.67 -11.64 16.72
CA TRP A 64 3.51 -11.50 15.86
C TRP A 64 2.23 -11.88 16.60
N ILE A 65 1.21 -11.04 16.45
CA ILE A 65 -0.16 -11.28 16.91
C ILE A 65 -0.99 -11.84 15.75
N GLN A 66 -0.85 -11.23 14.57
CA GLN A 66 -1.50 -11.67 13.34
C GLN A 66 -0.44 -12.09 12.32
N TYR A 67 -0.60 -13.32 11.83
CA TYR A 67 0.32 -13.95 10.87
C TYR A 67 -0.16 -13.80 9.42
N SER A 68 -1.27 -13.09 9.18
CA SER A 68 -1.66 -12.71 7.81
C SER A 68 -0.56 -11.85 7.20
N SER A 69 -0.32 -12.04 5.92
CA SER A 69 0.73 -11.37 5.17
C SER A 69 0.21 -11.05 3.77
N GLY A 70 0.67 -9.93 3.23
CA GLY A 70 0.25 -9.47 1.92
C GLY A 70 0.90 -8.12 1.63
N ILE A 71 0.54 -7.55 0.49
CA ILE A 71 0.96 -6.20 0.13
C ILE A 71 -0.07 -5.13 0.56
N GLY A 72 -1.16 -5.51 1.22
CA GLY A 72 -2.25 -4.58 1.57
C GLY A 72 -2.07 -3.92 2.94
N ALA A 73 -3.21 -3.51 3.50
CA ALA A 73 -3.32 -2.78 4.76
C ALA A 73 -2.47 -3.38 5.89
N GLY A 74 -1.70 -2.52 6.56
CA GLY A 74 -0.88 -2.90 7.71
C GLY A 74 0.51 -3.41 7.34
N VAL A 75 0.82 -3.58 6.06
CA VAL A 75 2.13 -4.01 5.56
C VAL A 75 2.62 -3.12 4.41
N ASP A 76 1.74 -2.79 3.46
CA ASP A 76 1.92 -1.83 2.35
C ASP A 76 3.19 -0.94 2.40
N SER A 77 3.16 0.11 3.22
CA SER A 77 4.17 1.17 3.21
C SER A 77 5.52 0.73 3.79
N PHE A 78 5.62 -0.45 4.43
CA PHE A 78 6.92 -1.03 4.79
C PHE A 78 7.75 -1.33 3.54
N TYR A 79 7.12 -1.89 2.50
CA TYR A 79 7.81 -2.17 1.24
C TYR A 79 8.24 -0.89 0.54
N GLU A 80 7.35 0.10 0.50
CA GLU A 80 7.64 1.40 -0.12
C GLU A 80 8.80 2.12 0.55
N TYR A 81 8.82 2.15 1.88
CA TYR A 81 9.83 2.87 2.62
C TYR A 81 11.21 2.26 2.45
N LEU A 82 11.32 0.94 2.28
CA LEU A 82 12.61 0.30 2.01
C LEU A 82 13.20 0.77 0.66
N ILE A 83 12.44 0.69 -0.43
CA ILE A 83 12.96 1.12 -1.74
C ILE A 83 13.14 2.65 -1.81
N LYS A 84 12.19 3.43 -1.26
CA LYS A 84 12.29 4.90 -1.23
C LYS A 84 13.48 5.33 -0.36
N ALA A 85 13.79 4.64 0.74
CA ALA A 85 14.95 4.94 1.59
C ALA A 85 16.27 4.54 0.92
N TYR A 86 16.31 3.44 0.16
CA TYR A 86 17.46 3.10 -0.66
C TYR A 86 17.75 4.21 -1.67
N ILE A 87 16.74 4.67 -2.40
CA ILE A 87 16.87 5.75 -3.39
C ILE A 87 17.33 7.06 -2.72
N LEU A 88 16.74 7.41 -1.58
CA LEU A 88 16.97 8.70 -0.93
C LEU A 88 18.30 8.75 -0.15
N PHE A 89 18.67 7.66 0.51
CA PHE A 89 19.81 7.62 1.45
C PHE A 89 20.99 6.78 0.97
N GLY A 90 20.83 5.94 -0.05
CA GLY A 90 21.91 5.20 -0.71
C GLY A 90 22.51 4.04 0.09
N SER A 91 21.86 3.58 1.17
CA SER A 91 22.34 2.45 1.97
C SER A 91 21.84 1.11 1.41
N ASP A 92 22.76 0.21 1.07
CA ASP A 92 22.46 -1.14 0.56
C ASP A 92 21.62 -1.97 1.54
N GLU A 93 21.65 -1.67 2.84
CA GLU A 93 20.81 -2.36 3.82
C GLU A 93 19.31 -2.26 3.48
N TYR A 94 18.87 -1.08 3.01
CA TYR A 94 17.47 -0.90 2.61
C TYR A 94 17.14 -1.70 1.35
N TRP A 95 18.08 -1.76 0.40
CA TRP A 95 17.95 -2.56 -0.81
C TRP A 95 17.89 -4.06 -0.50
N ASP A 96 18.77 -4.57 0.36
CA ASP A 96 18.82 -5.99 0.71
C ASP A 96 17.52 -6.46 1.39
N MET A 97 16.98 -5.63 2.29
CA MET A 97 15.68 -5.85 2.91
C MET A 97 14.56 -5.83 1.86
N PHE A 98 14.51 -4.78 1.04
CA PHE A 98 13.49 -4.62 0.00
C PHE A 98 13.50 -5.78 -0.99
N HIS A 99 14.67 -6.09 -1.55
CA HIS A 99 14.83 -7.10 -2.59
C HIS A 99 14.42 -8.48 -2.09
N SER A 100 14.85 -8.84 -0.87
CA SER A 100 14.44 -10.10 -0.22
C SER A 100 12.93 -10.19 -0.03
N ALA A 101 12.31 -9.09 0.40
CA ALA A 101 10.87 -9.03 0.64
C ALA A 101 10.07 -9.03 -0.67
N TYR A 102 10.55 -8.31 -1.70
CA TYR A 102 9.96 -8.27 -3.04
C TYR A 102 9.96 -9.66 -3.68
N LEU A 103 11.09 -10.38 -3.65
CA LEU A 103 11.15 -11.75 -4.17
C LEU A 103 10.19 -12.68 -3.45
N ALA A 104 10.01 -12.51 -2.13
CA ALA A 104 9.03 -13.28 -1.36
C ALA A 104 7.59 -12.95 -1.79
N VAL A 105 7.25 -11.67 -1.96
CA VAL A 105 5.94 -11.24 -2.50
C VAL A 105 5.67 -11.87 -3.87
N GLN A 106 6.65 -11.80 -4.78
CA GLN A 106 6.53 -12.38 -6.12
C GLN A 106 6.34 -13.90 -6.08
N LYS A 107 6.92 -14.58 -5.10
CA LYS A 107 6.83 -16.04 -4.97
C LYS A 107 5.54 -16.50 -4.30
N TYR A 108 5.08 -15.81 -3.27
CA TYR A 108 4.03 -16.29 -2.37
C TYR A 108 2.69 -15.60 -2.53
N PHE A 109 2.64 -14.39 -3.08
CA PHE A 109 1.40 -13.62 -3.21
C PHE A 109 0.93 -13.49 -4.66
N ARG A 110 1.86 -13.46 -5.62
CA ARG A 110 1.54 -13.19 -7.02
C ARG A 110 0.71 -14.32 -7.63
N HIS A 111 -0.42 -13.95 -8.22
CA HIS A 111 -1.26 -14.83 -9.02
C HIS A 111 -1.73 -14.11 -10.29
N GLY A 112 -1.05 -14.42 -11.40
CA GLY A 112 -1.26 -13.69 -12.65
C GLY A 112 -0.92 -12.20 -12.48
N PRO A 113 -1.86 -11.28 -12.77
CA PRO A 113 -1.68 -9.84 -12.56
C PRO A 113 -2.04 -9.37 -11.14
N TRP A 114 -2.47 -10.25 -10.22
CA TRP A 114 -2.93 -9.89 -8.88
C TRP A 114 -2.01 -10.41 -7.77
N TYR A 115 -2.28 -9.98 -6.54
CA TYR A 115 -1.57 -10.42 -5.34
C TYR A 115 -2.57 -10.79 -4.24
N HIS A 116 -2.60 -12.06 -3.86
CA HIS A 116 -3.43 -12.55 -2.75
C HIS A 116 -2.68 -12.44 -1.41
N GLU A 117 -3.40 -12.60 -0.31
CA GLU A 117 -2.80 -12.72 1.03
C GLU A 117 -2.35 -14.16 1.29
N ALA A 118 -1.42 -14.35 2.23
CA ALA A 118 -0.98 -15.67 2.68
C ALA A 118 -0.62 -15.67 4.17
N ASP A 119 -0.53 -16.85 4.79
CA ASP A 119 0.08 -16.99 6.12
C ASP A 119 1.60 -16.79 6.00
N MET A 120 2.17 -15.86 6.78
CA MET A 120 3.60 -15.52 6.69
C MET A 120 4.54 -16.71 6.97
N ARG A 121 4.08 -17.72 7.71
CA ARG A 121 4.90 -18.85 8.18
C ARG A 121 4.96 -19.97 7.15
N THR A 122 3.84 -20.22 6.46
CA THR A 122 3.71 -21.32 5.50
C THR A 122 3.78 -20.84 4.05
N GLY A 123 3.40 -19.59 3.79
CA GLY A 123 3.22 -19.05 2.44
C GLY A 123 1.95 -19.56 1.75
N GLU A 124 1.05 -20.24 2.48
CA GLU A 124 -0.22 -20.73 1.93
C GLU A 124 -1.21 -19.58 1.77
N ALA A 125 -1.84 -19.51 0.59
CA ALA A 125 -2.83 -18.49 0.25
C ALA A 125 -4.02 -18.51 1.21
N THR A 126 -4.47 -17.34 1.65
CA THR A 126 -5.59 -17.18 2.60
C THR A 126 -6.78 -16.47 1.99
N HIS A 127 -6.59 -15.28 1.42
CA HIS A 127 -7.67 -14.47 0.85
C HIS A 127 -7.38 -14.07 -0.60
N TRP A 128 -8.31 -14.42 -1.49
CA TRP A 128 -8.28 -14.09 -2.92
C TRP A 128 -9.07 -12.82 -3.19
N GLN A 129 -8.53 -11.69 -2.74
CA GLN A 129 -9.21 -10.40 -2.78
C GLN A 129 -8.29 -9.29 -3.25
N LEU A 130 -8.89 -8.29 -3.87
CA LEU A 130 -8.29 -7.00 -4.11
C LEU A 130 -8.67 -6.07 -2.96
N THR A 131 -7.69 -5.35 -2.42
CA THR A 131 -7.97 -4.16 -1.61
C THR A 131 -7.49 -2.91 -2.32
N SER A 132 -8.23 -1.82 -2.17
CA SER A 132 -7.94 -0.53 -2.81
C SER A 132 -6.51 -0.05 -2.52
N LEU A 133 -6.02 -0.24 -1.29
CA LEU A 133 -4.65 0.07 -0.88
C LEU A 133 -3.60 -0.64 -1.74
N GLN A 134 -3.81 -1.90 -2.16
CA GLN A 134 -2.83 -2.63 -2.99
C GLN A 134 -2.54 -1.93 -4.33
N ALA A 135 -3.34 -0.94 -4.72
CA ALA A 135 -3.12 -0.15 -5.92
C ALA A 135 -1.84 0.71 -5.87
N PHE A 136 -1.09 0.79 -4.75
CA PHE A 136 0.23 1.47 -4.72
C PHE A 136 1.31 0.58 -5.36
N TRP A 137 1.10 -0.73 -5.35
CA TRP A 137 2.12 -1.72 -5.72
C TRP A 137 2.65 -1.55 -7.15
N PRO A 138 1.83 -1.26 -8.17
CA PRO A 138 2.34 -0.92 -9.50
C PRO A 138 3.31 0.28 -9.51
N GLY A 139 3.06 1.30 -8.69
CA GLY A 139 3.96 2.45 -8.52
C GLY A 139 5.31 2.02 -7.94
N LEU A 140 5.30 1.20 -6.89
CA LEU A 140 6.51 0.59 -6.32
C LEU A 140 7.27 -0.28 -7.33
N GLN A 141 6.57 -1.11 -8.11
CA GLN A 141 7.17 -1.92 -9.17
C GLN A 141 7.79 -1.06 -10.27
N THR A 142 7.16 0.08 -10.59
CA THR A 142 7.70 1.03 -11.55
C THR A 142 8.99 1.67 -11.03
N LEU A 143 9.05 2.05 -9.75
CA LEU A 143 10.27 2.54 -9.11
C LEU A 143 11.42 1.53 -9.14
N LEU A 144 11.10 0.24 -9.02
CA LEU A 144 12.07 -0.85 -9.15
C LEU A 144 12.54 -1.05 -10.61
N GLY A 145 11.80 -0.54 -11.60
CA GLY A 145 12.04 -0.78 -13.02
C GLY A 145 11.31 -2.01 -13.58
N ASP A 146 10.46 -2.69 -12.79
CA ASP A 146 9.59 -3.78 -13.24
C ASP A 146 8.29 -3.24 -13.85
N VAL A 147 8.45 -2.42 -14.90
CA VAL A 147 7.36 -1.70 -15.58
C VAL A 147 6.34 -2.67 -16.18
N THR A 148 6.78 -3.84 -16.64
CA THR A 148 5.89 -4.85 -17.22
C THR A 148 4.94 -5.42 -16.18
N ALA A 149 5.43 -5.83 -15.00
CA ALA A 149 4.55 -6.33 -13.94
C ALA A 149 3.65 -5.22 -13.41
N ALA A 150 4.18 -4.00 -13.25
CA ALA A 150 3.40 -2.83 -12.84
C ALA A 150 2.21 -2.59 -13.77
N ASN A 151 2.44 -2.54 -15.09
CA ASN A 151 1.39 -2.32 -16.08
C ASN A 151 0.31 -3.42 -16.07
N LEU A 152 0.70 -4.69 -15.86
CA LEU A 152 -0.27 -5.79 -15.76
C LEU A 152 -1.23 -5.60 -14.59
N SER A 153 -0.70 -5.37 -13.39
CA SER A 153 -1.52 -5.16 -12.20
C SER A 153 -2.33 -3.85 -12.25
N HIS A 154 -1.74 -2.77 -12.77
CA HIS A 154 -2.42 -1.48 -12.89
C HIS A 154 -3.66 -1.53 -13.80
N ARG A 155 -3.56 -2.21 -14.96
CA ARG A 155 -4.69 -2.39 -15.89
C ARG A 155 -5.86 -3.12 -15.24
N GLU A 156 -5.55 -4.03 -14.34
CA GLU A 156 -6.54 -4.78 -13.62
C GLU A 156 -7.26 -3.92 -12.55
N PHE A 157 -6.54 -3.03 -11.84
CA PHE A 157 -7.19 -1.98 -11.04
C PHE A 157 -8.04 -1.03 -11.91
N TYR A 158 -7.58 -0.67 -13.10
CA TYR A 158 -8.34 0.17 -14.03
C TYR A 158 -9.65 -0.51 -14.47
N ASN A 159 -9.63 -1.83 -14.71
CA ASN A 159 -10.85 -2.59 -15.05
C ASN A 159 -11.89 -2.50 -13.92
N ILE A 160 -11.47 -2.61 -12.66
CA ILE A 160 -12.34 -2.46 -11.50
C ILE A 160 -12.85 -1.01 -11.39
N TRP A 161 -11.99 -0.02 -11.59
CA TRP A 161 -12.38 1.39 -11.63
C TRP A 161 -13.44 1.67 -12.71
N GLN A 162 -13.25 1.16 -13.92
CA GLN A 162 -14.21 1.31 -15.03
C GLN A 162 -15.56 0.68 -14.70
N ARG A 163 -15.56 -0.48 -14.03
CA ARG A 163 -16.78 -1.20 -13.68
C ARG A 163 -17.62 -0.46 -12.63
N PHE A 164 -16.96 0.12 -11.63
CA PHE A 164 -17.64 0.70 -10.48
C PHE A 164 -17.61 2.22 -10.43
N GLY A 165 -16.84 2.89 -11.28
CA GLY A 165 -16.60 4.33 -11.23
C GLY A 165 -15.53 4.75 -10.21
N VAL A 166 -15.28 3.96 -9.17
CA VAL A 166 -14.18 4.13 -8.19
C VAL A 166 -13.72 2.73 -7.73
N LEU A 167 -12.58 2.62 -7.05
CA LEU A 167 -12.20 1.34 -6.43
C LEU A 167 -13.02 1.09 -5.16
N PRO A 168 -13.68 -0.07 -5.01
CA PRO A 168 -14.17 -0.48 -3.70
C PRO A 168 -13.00 -0.79 -2.77
N GLU A 169 -13.19 -0.60 -1.47
CA GLU A 169 -12.16 -0.92 -0.48
C GLU A 169 -11.74 -2.38 -0.56
N ARG A 170 -12.70 -3.28 -0.78
CA ARG A 170 -12.42 -4.70 -0.98
C ARG A 170 -13.34 -5.33 -2.03
N TYR A 171 -12.72 -6.07 -2.95
CA TYR A 171 -13.39 -6.85 -3.98
C TYR A 171 -12.90 -8.30 -3.95
N LEU A 172 -13.83 -9.25 -3.79
CA LEU A 172 -13.54 -10.67 -3.70
C LEU A 172 -13.39 -11.24 -5.10
N LEU A 173 -12.17 -11.61 -5.48
CA LEU A 173 -11.82 -12.03 -6.85
C LEU A 173 -12.39 -13.42 -7.17
N ASP A 174 -12.33 -14.32 -6.20
CA ASP A 174 -12.87 -15.68 -6.27
C ASP A 174 -14.39 -15.74 -6.43
N TYR A 175 -15.11 -14.77 -5.85
CA TYR A 175 -16.58 -14.67 -5.97
C TYR A 175 -17.05 -13.66 -7.03
N GLY A 176 -16.16 -12.81 -7.54
CA GLY A 176 -16.50 -11.77 -8.51
C GLY A 176 -17.47 -10.70 -7.96
N MET A 177 -17.38 -10.40 -6.66
CA MET A 177 -18.33 -9.51 -5.96
C MET A 177 -17.66 -8.52 -5.00
N LEU A 178 -18.36 -7.44 -4.69
CA LEU A 178 -17.98 -6.53 -3.61
C LEU A 178 -18.00 -7.26 -2.26
N HIS A 179 -17.07 -6.93 -1.37
CA HIS A 179 -17.10 -7.46 -0.01
C HIS A 179 -18.43 -7.11 0.68
N PRO A 180 -19.06 -7.98 1.49
CA PRO A 180 -20.38 -7.71 2.06
C PRO A 180 -20.45 -6.45 2.93
N THR A 181 -19.35 -6.08 3.58
CA THR A 181 -19.27 -4.96 4.55
C THR A 181 -18.27 -3.87 4.18
N GLU A 182 -17.27 -4.15 3.35
CA GLU A 182 -16.15 -3.23 3.03
C GLU A 182 -16.29 -2.73 1.59
N LYS A 183 -17.42 -2.06 1.32
CA LYS A 183 -17.82 -1.57 -0.01
C LYS A 183 -17.53 -0.08 -0.22
N TYR A 184 -16.92 0.57 0.75
CA TYR A 184 -16.71 2.02 0.73
C TYR A 184 -15.54 2.40 -0.17
N TYR A 185 -15.43 3.67 -0.54
CA TYR A 185 -14.27 4.27 -1.18
C TYR A 185 -13.92 5.57 -0.45
N PRO A 186 -12.85 5.59 0.36
CA PRO A 186 -12.51 6.71 1.22
C PRO A 186 -11.65 7.78 0.52
N LEU A 187 -11.80 7.93 -0.81
CA LEU A 187 -11.00 8.85 -1.63
C LEU A 187 -9.51 8.49 -1.72
N ARG A 188 -9.23 7.19 -1.81
CA ARG A 188 -7.88 6.62 -1.81
C ARG A 188 -7.00 7.09 -2.99
N PRO A 189 -5.72 7.46 -2.74
CA PRO A 189 -4.81 7.99 -3.76
C PRO A 189 -4.06 6.94 -4.57
N GLU A 190 -3.94 5.70 -4.07
CA GLU A 190 -2.87 4.78 -4.51
C GLU A 190 -2.95 4.42 -6.00
N PHE A 191 -4.18 4.37 -6.56
CA PHE A 191 -4.36 4.14 -7.99
C PHE A 191 -3.90 5.34 -8.85
N ALA A 192 -4.15 6.57 -8.38
CA ALA A 192 -3.64 7.77 -9.03
C ALA A 192 -2.11 7.87 -8.92
N GLU A 193 -1.54 7.54 -7.76
CA GLU A 193 -0.08 7.47 -7.54
C GLU A 193 0.58 6.50 -8.54
N SER A 194 0.08 5.27 -8.63
CA SER A 194 0.60 4.28 -9.58
C SER A 194 0.46 4.72 -11.04
N THR A 195 -0.66 5.38 -11.38
CA THR A 195 -0.87 5.95 -12.71
C THR A 195 0.18 7.02 -13.03
N PHE A 196 0.50 7.89 -12.05
CA PHE A 196 1.53 8.90 -12.18
C PHE A 196 2.91 8.26 -12.43
N TYR A 197 3.34 7.29 -11.61
CA TYR A 197 4.66 6.66 -11.79
C TYR A 197 4.78 5.96 -13.14
N LEU A 198 3.76 5.23 -13.56
CA LEU A 198 3.75 4.55 -14.86
C LEU A 198 3.82 5.55 -16.02
N TYR A 199 3.08 6.65 -15.96
CA TYR A 199 3.23 7.72 -16.94
C TYR A 199 4.65 8.31 -16.92
N GLN A 200 5.21 8.57 -15.74
CA GLN A 200 6.55 9.13 -15.64
C GLN A 200 7.62 8.24 -16.28
N ALA A 201 7.54 6.93 -16.06
CA ALA A 201 8.49 5.95 -16.58
C ALA A 201 8.33 5.67 -18.08
N THR A 202 7.08 5.60 -18.57
CA THR A 202 6.79 5.15 -19.94
C THR A 202 6.52 6.26 -20.94
N LYS A 203 6.03 7.41 -20.46
CA LYS A 203 5.42 8.49 -21.27
C LYS A 203 4.28 8.02 -22.18
N ASP A 204 3.68 6.86 -21.90
CA ASP A 204 2.52 6.36 -22.64
C ASP A 204 1.29 7.25 -22.32
N PRO A 205 0.68 7.90 -23.33
CA PRO A 205 -0.48 8.76 -23.12
C PRO A 205 -1.70 8.03 -22.55
N TRP A 206 -1.78 6.71 -22.66
CA TRP A 206 -2.86 5.92 -22.06
C TRP A 206 -2.99 6.18 -20.55
N TYR A 207 -1.88 6.37 -19.82
CA TYR A 207 -1.95 6.69 -18.38
C TYR A 207 -2.53 8.08 -18.10
N LEU A 208 -2.44 9.03 -19.04
CA LEU A 208 -3.13 10.32 -18.92
C LEU A 208 -4.65 10.16 -19.11
N GLU A 209 -5.09 9.28 -20.00
CA GLU A 209 -6.52 8.95 -20.18
C GLU A 209 -7.09 8.27 -18.91
N VAL A 210 -6.30 7.40 -18.28
CA VAL A 210 -6.64 6.82 -16.97
C VAL A 210 -6.75 7.91 -15.90
N GLY A 211 -5.76 8.83 -15.85
CA GLY A 211 -5.80 9.97 -14.92
C GLY A 211 -7.03 10.87 -15.12
N GLU A 212 -7.39 11.18 -16.38
CA GLU A 212 -8.61 11.93 -16.69
C GLU A 212 -9.86 11.19 -16.21
N THR A 213 -9.92 9.86 -16.39
CA THR A 213 -11.02 9.04 -15.90
C THR A 213 -11.15 9.14 -14.38
N ILE A 214 -10.03 9.04 -13.64
CA ILE A 214 -10.03 9.17 -12.18
C ILE A 214 -10.62 10.52 -11.76
N VAL A 215 -10.13 11.62 -12.34
CA VAL A 215 -10.60 12.98 -12.04
C VAL A 215 -12.08 13.16 -12.38
N ARG A 216 -12.55 12.64 -13.52
CA ARG A 216 -13.96 12.69 -13.91
C ARG A 216 -14.84 11.93 -12.93
N SER A 217 -14.44 10.71 -12.55
CA SER A 217 -15.14 9.91 -11.54
C SER A 217 -15.27 10.65 -10.21
N LEU A 218 -14.18 11.20 -9.69
CA LEU A 218 -14.20 11.94 -8.43
C LEU A 218 -15.12 13.18 -8.52
N ASN A 219 -15.01 13.97 -9.59
CA ASN A 219 -15.90 15.14 -9.76
C ASN A 219 -17.38 14.76 -9.90
N TYR A 220 -17.68 13.61 -10.49
CA TYR A 220 -19.06 13.17 -10.72
C TYR A 220 -19.67 12.51 -9.48
N TYR A 221 -18.93 11.63 -8.80
CA TYR A 221 -19.48 10.83 -7.72
C TYR A 221 -19.25 11.44 -6.33
N THR A 222 -18.12 12.12 -6.09
CA THR A 222 -17.71 12.46 -4.72
C THR A 222 -17.75 13.95 -4.41
N LYS A 223 -17.88 14.82 -5.44
CA LYS A 223 -17.92 16.27 -5.25
C LYS A 223 -19.20 16.73 -4.55
N VAL A 224 -19.02 17.61 -3.57
CA VAL A 224 -20.08 18.31 -2.83
C VAL A 224 -19.78 19.81 -2.80
N ASP A 225 -20.69 20.64 -2.29
CA ASP A 225 -20.54 22.12 -2.30
C ASP A 225 -19.25 22.59 -1.58
N GLY A 226 -18.85 21.89 -0.52
CA GLY A 226 -17.68 22.24 0.30
C GLY A 226 -16.39 21.47 -0.01
N GLY A 227 -16.37 20.57 -1.00
CA GLY A 227 -15.20 19.72 -1.26
C GLY A 227 -15.57 18.38 -1.87
N PHE A 228 -15.04 17.29 -1.31
CA PHE A 228 -15.27 15.92 -1.74
C PHE A 228 -15.61 15.03 -0.54
N ALA A 229 -16.47 14.04 -0.75
CA ALA A 229 -16.96 13.16 0.29
C ALA A 229 -16.68 11.69 -0.05
N SER A 230 -16.27 10.91 0.95
CA SER A 230 -16.12 9.46 0.83
C SER A 230 -17.42 8.80 0.38
N ILE A 231 -17.32 7.70 -0.36
CA ILE A 231 -18.47 6.86 -0.72
C ILE A 231 -18.58 5.76 0.34
N ARG A 232 -19.73 5.65 0.99
CA ARG A 232 -20.01 4.60 1.97
C ARG A 232 -20.29 3.24 1.33
N ASP A 233 -20.93 3.24 0.16
CA ASP A 233 -21.26 2.01 -0.57
C ASP A 233 -21.19 2.27 -2.08
N VAL A 234 -20.14 1.74 -2.71
CA VAL A 234 -19.85 1.86 -4.14
C VAL A 234 -20.94 1.26 -5.02
N SER A 235 -21.77 0.33 -4.52
CA SER A 235 -22.91 -0.19 -5.29
C SER A 235 -24.07 0.79 -5.43
N THR A 236 -24.18 1.76 -4.51
CA THR A 236 -25.26 2.76 -4.48
C THR A 236 -24.78 4.18 -4.70
N MET A 237 -23.47 4.41 -4.67
CA MET A 237 -22.84 5.75 -4.65
C MET A 237 -23.33 6.63 -3.51
N LYS A 238 -23.81 6.03 -2.41
CA LYS A 238 -24.18 6.78 -1.22
C LYS A 238 -22.94 7.37 -0.56
N LEU A 239 -22.94 8.69 -0.39
CA LEU A 239 -21.86 9.41 0.28
C LEU A 239 -21.93 9.28 1.81
N GLU A 240 -20.77 9.43 2.44
CA GLU A 240 -20.57 9.67 3.86
C GLU A 240 -19.87 11.02 4.03
N ASP A 241 -20.31 11.81 5.00
CA ASP A 241 -19.82 13.17 5.24
C ASP A 241 -18.44 13.17 5.89
N HIS A 242 -17.44 12.74 5.11
CA HIS A 242 -16.05 12.65 5.53
C HIS A 242 -15.12 12.87 4.34
N GLN A 243 -14.17 13.81 4.48
CA GLN A 243 -13.07 14.00 3.55
C GLN A 243 -11.76 13.70 4.29
N HIS A 244 -11.07 12.65 3.86
CA HIS A 244 -9.77 12.32 4.44
C HIS A 244 -8.70 13.33 4.04
N SER A 245 -7.76 13.62 4.94
CA SER A 245 -6.69 14.60 4.68
C SER A 245 -5.78 14.24 3.52
N PHE A 246 -5.53 12.94 3.30
CA PHE A 246 -4.71 12.45 2.19
C PHE A 246 -5.31 12.80 0.82
N PHE A 247 -6.62 13.03 0.71
CA PHE A 247 -7.22 13.44 -0.55
C PHE A 247 -6.58 14.72 -1.10
N LEU A 248 -6.26 15.68 -0.23
CA LEU A 248 -5.65 16.95 -0.64
C LEU A 248 -4.13 16.88 -0.80
N SER A 249 -3.48 15.89 -0.19
CA SER A 249 -2.02 15.75 -0.24
C SER A 249 -1.55 14.78 -1.31
N GLU A 250 -2.41 13.86 -1.76
CA GLU A 250 -2.00 12.68 -2.53
C GLU A 250 -2.87 12.38 -3.77
N THR A 251 -4.20 12.58 -3.71
CA THR A 251 -5.14 12.18 -4.80
C THR A 251 -5.19 13.18 -5.94
#